data_AF-A0A3R8LZC5-F1
#
_entry.id   AF-A0A3R8LZC5-F1
#
_cell.length_a   1.000
_cell.length_b   1.000
_cell.length_c   1.000
_cell.angle_alpha   90.00
_cell.angle_beta   90.00
_cell.angle_gamma   90.00
#
_symmetry.space_group_name_H-M   'P 1'
#
loop_
_entity.id
_entity.type
_entity.pdbx_description
1 polymer ?
#
loop_
_entity_poly.entity_id
_entity_poly.type
_entity_poly.pdbx_seq_one_letter_code
_entity_poly.pdbx_strand_id
1 'polypeptide(L)'
;AYRWGIETSFRDLKYSIGLTHFHAKKKEGILQEIYARFINFNVCKWLTSHVAIKTSKLKQTYKICFSDAVYACRKFLRNKLTSFQLETYIAKHLSIIRPNRTFQRKIKSKAPVSFTYRVT
;
A
#
# COMPACT_ATOMS: atom_id res chain seq x y z
N ALA A 1 10.71 9.94 -15.31
CA ALA A 1 10.53 8.89 -14.28
C ALA A 1 9.06 8.41 -14.12
N TYR A 2 8.16 8.63 -15.08
CA TYR A 2 6.71 8.47 -14.85
C TYR A 2 6.18 7.01 -14.80
N ARG A 3 6.69 6.10 -15.65
CA ARG A 3 6.10 4.75 -15.81
C ARG A 3 6.20 3.87 -14.56
N TRP A 4 7.36 3.82 -13.92
CA TRP A 4 7.59 3.00 -12.73
C TRP A 4 6.80 3.47 -11.50
N GLY A 5 6.58 4.78 -11.37
CA GLY A 5 5.76 5.35 -10.31
C GLY A 5 4.29 4.90 -10.44
N ILE A 6 3.75 4.92 -11.66
CA ILE A 6 2.39 4.47 -11.96
C ILE A 6 2.23 2.98 -11.66
N GLU A 7 3.14 2.13 -12.16
CA GLU A 7 3.09 0.69 -11.92
C GLU A 7 3.19 0.31 -10.45
N THR A 8 4.02 1.02 -9.69
CA THR A 8 4.16 0.80 -8.24
C THR A 8 2.90 1.23 -7.50
N SER A 9 2.28 2.36 -7.89
CA SER A 9 1.02 2.81 -7.30
C SER A 9 -0.12 1.81 -7.55
N PHE A 10 -0.22 1.25 -8.76
CA PHE A 10 -1.19 0.17 -9.03
C PHE A 10 -0.88 -1.12 -8.29
N ARG A 11 0.39 -1.44 -8.03
CA ARG A 11 0.77 -2.58 -7.18
C ARG A 11 0.30 -2.36 -5.74
N ASP A 12 0.56 -1.19 -5.19
CA ASP A 12 0.15 -0.79 -3.83
C ASP A 12 -1.39 -0.80 -3.69
N LEU A 13 -2.11 -0.26 -4.68
CA LEU A 13 -3.57 -0.27 -4.71
C LEU A 13 -4.14 -1.69 -4.75
N LYS A 14 -3.55 -2.58 -5.55
CA LYS A 14 -3.99 -3.99 -5.63
C LYS A 14 -3.71 -4.74 -4.33
N TYR A 15 -2.49 -4.68 -3.83
CA TYR A 15 -2.04 -5.63 -2.80
C TYR A 15 -1.99 -5.05 -1.38
N SER A 16 -1.75 -3.75 -1.22
CA SER A 16 -1.73 -3.12 0.11
C SER A 16 -3.14 -2.67 0.53
N ILE A 17 -3.88 -2.03 -0.39
CA ILE A 17 -5.25 -1.59 -0.13
C ILE A 17 -6.26 -2.73 -0.30
N GLY A 18 -6.03 -3.62 -1.28
CA GLY A 18 -6.84 -4.83 -1.48
C GLY A 18 -7.79 -4.78 -2.68
N LEU A 19 -7.45 -4.06 -3.76
CA LEU A 19 -8.25 -3.98 -5.00
C LEU A 19 -8.29 -5.30 -5.83
N THR A 20 -8.02 -6.46 -5.23
CA THR A 20 -8.06 -7.77 -5.92
C THR A 20 -9.33 -8.57 -5.64
N HIS A 21 -10.00 -8.32 -4.51
CA HIS A 21 -11.17 -9.08 -4.07
C HIS A 21 -12.34 -8.13 -3.90
N PHE A 22 -13.49 -8.35 -4.55
CA PHE A 22 -14.67 -7.50 -4.34
C PHE A 22 -15.76 -8.28 -3.59
N HIS A 23 -16.52 -7.58 -2.75
CA HIS A 23 -17.59 -8.18 -1.96
C HIS A 23 -18.95 -8.10 -2.69
N ALA A 24 -19.18 -7.00 -3.41
CA ALA A 24 -20.39 -6.80 -4.17
C ALA A 24 -20.45 -7.72 -5.40
N LYS A 25 -21.64 -8.25 -5.67
CA LYS A 25 -21.94 -9.03 -6.88
C LYS A 25 -22.50 -8.16 -8.01
N LYS A 26 -23.26 -7.11 -7.66
CA LYS A 26 -23.82 -6.14 -8.61
C LYS A 26 -22.74 -5.20 -9.15
N LYS A 27 -22.85 -4.83 -10.43
CA LYS A 27 -21.87 -3.96 -11.12
C LYS A 27 -21.70 -2.63 -10.39
N GLU A 28 -22.79 -2.04 -9.95
CA GLU A 28 -22.82 -0.73 -9.29
C GLU A 28 -22.05 -0.80 -7.95
N GLY A 29 -22.25 -1.87 -7.18
CA GLY A 29 -21.51 -2.10 -5.94
C GLY A 29 -20.02 -2.36 -6.16
N ILE A 30 -19.65 -3.06 -7.24
CA ILE A 30 -18.24 -3.25 -7.61
C ILE A 30 -17.60 -1.89 -7.93
N LEU A 31 -18.27 -1.04 -8.72
CA LEU A 31 -17.78 0.32 -9.01
C LEU A 31 -17.61 1.14 -7.73
N GLN A 32 -18.59 1.09 -6.82
CA GLN A 32 -18.50 1.76 -5.53
C GLN A 32 -17.28 1.30 -4.72
N GLU A 33 -17.02 -0.01 -4.66
CA GLU A 33 -15.82 -0.55 -3.98
C GLU A 33 -14.52 -0.09 -4.62
N ILE A 34 -14.46 -0.03 -5.97
CA ILE A 34 -13.30 0.50 -6.68
C ILE A 34 -13.03 1.94 -6.24
N TYR A 35 -14.03 2.82 -6.31
CA TYR A 35 -13.88 4.22 -5.92
C TYR A 35 -13.51 4.38 -4.44
N ALA A 36 -14.16 3.64 -3.54
CA ALA A 36 -13.83 3.66 -2.11
C ALA A 36 -12.36 3.27 -1.84
N ARG A 37 -11.83 2.29 -2.58
CA ARG A 37 -10.42 1.88 -2.47
C ARG A 37 -9.45 2.90 -3.04
N PHE A 38 -9.80 3.59 -4.13
CA PHE A 38 -9.02 4.72 -4.63
C PHE A 38 -8.96 5.86 -3.63
N ILE A 39 -10.10 6.23 -3.02
CA ILE A 39 -10.15 7.25 -1.97
C ILE A 39 -9.26 6.83 -0.80
N ASN A 40 -9.40 5.59 -0.31
CA ASN A 40 -8.57 5.07 0.78
C ASN A 40 -7.07 5.08 0.44
N PHE A 41 -6.71 4.71 -0.79
CA PHE A 41 -5.32 4.79 -1.26
C PHE A 41 -4.78 6.22 -1.20
N ASN A 42 -5.55 7.20 -1.68
CA ASN A 42 -5.17 8.61 -1.67
C ASN A 42 -5.03 9.13 -0.24
N VAL A 43 -5.98 8.79 0.64
CA VAL A 43 -5.91 9.14 2.08
C VAL A 43 -4.67 8.55 2.74
N CYS A 44 -4.38 7.27 2.49
CA CYS A 44 -3.18 6.63 3.03
C CYS A 44 -1.90 7.30 2.51
N LYS A 45 -1.81 7.60 1.21
CA LYS A 45 -0.65 8.30 0.64
C LYS A 45 -0.48 9.70 1.24
N TRP A 46 -1.57 10.44 1.39
CA TRP A 46 -1.58 11.76 2.02
C TRP A 46 -1.14 11.68 3.48
N LEU A 47 -1.68 10.77 4.30
CA LEU A 47 -1.23 10.58 5.68
C LEU A 47 0.25 10.22 5.75
N THR A 48 0.74 9.33 4.88
CA THR A 48 2.16 8.97 4.86
C THR A 48 3.09 10.10 4.45
N SER A 49 2.62 11.10 3.68
CA SER A 49 3.48 12.21 3.27
C SER A 49 3.79 13.18 4.42
N HIS A 50 3.01 13.16 5.50
CA HIS A 50 3.23 13.98 6.69
C HIS A 50 4.30 13.38 7.62
N VAL A 51 4.63 12.09 7.44
CA VAL A 51 5.58 11.40 8.31
C VAL A 51 7.01 11.69 7.83
N ALA A 52 7.75 12.45 8.64
CA ALA A 52 9.14 12.74 8.36
C ALA A 52 10.01 11.48 8.49
N ILE A 53 10.74 11.13 7.41
CA ILE A 53 11.71 10.05 7.42
C ILE A 53 13.04 10.61 7.97
N LYS A 54 13.40 10.23 9.20
CA LYS A 54 14.69 10.59 9.77
C LYS A 54 15.81 9.83 9.07
N THR A 55 16.80 10.55 8.55
CA THR A 55 18.02 9.94 8.00
C THR A 55 18.88 9.39 9.15
N SER A 56 19.27 8.12 9.06
CA SER A 56 20.15 7.49 10.04
C SER A 56 21.58 8.05 9.94
N LYS A 57 22.37 7.91 11.01
CA LYS A 57 23.82 8.18 11.01
C LYS A 57 24.56 7.29 10.00
N LEU A 58 24.05 6.09 9.78
CA LEU A 58 24.47 5.22 8.69
C LEU A 58 23.88 5.82 7.40
N LYS A 59 24.71 6.14 6.40
CA LYS A 59 24.37 6.82 5.12
C LYS A 59 23.34 6.07 4.22
N GLN A 60 22.43 5.31 4.81
CA GLN A 60 21.39 4.53 4.16
C GLN A 60 20.14 5.38 3.96
N THR A 61 19.56 5.28 2.78
CA THR A 61 18.26 5.88 2.48
C THR A 61 17.15 4.91 2.85
N TYR A 62 16.09 5.43 3.45
CA TYR A 62 14.93 4.65 3.89
C TYR A 62 13.69 5.09 3.13
N LYS A 63 12.75 4.15 2.97
CA LYS A 63 11.40 4.41 2.48
C LYS A 63 10.39 3.80 3.41
N ILE A 64 9.22 4.41 3.49
CA ILE A 64 8.09 3.89 4.27
C ILE A 64 7.63 2.54 3.71
N CYS A 65 7.37 1.58 4.59
CA CYS A 65 6.68 0.35 4.24
C CYS A 65 5.19 0.65 4.01
N PHE A 66 4.76 0.77 2.75
CA PHE A 66 3.40 1.23 2.44
C PHE A 66 2.31 0.27 2.97
N SER A 67 2.54 -1.04 2.99
CA SER A 67 1.59 -2.01 3.55
C SER A 67 1.36 -1.79 5.05
N ASP A 68 2.43 -1.54 5.81
CA ASP A 68 2.34 -1.26 7.24
C ASP A 68 1.65 0.08 7.50
N ALA A 69 1.94 1.07 6.65
CA ALA A 69 1.29 2.37 6.72
C ALA A 69 -0.22 2.29 6.44
N VAL A 70 -0.65 1.51 5.44
CA VAL A 70 -2.08 1.27 5.17
C VAL A 70 -2.76 0.61 6.37
N TYR A 71 -2.09 -0.34 7.01
CA TYR A 71 -2.62 -0.98 8.22
C TYR A 71 -2.78 0.03 9.37
N ALA A 72 -1.80 0.90 9.58
CA ALA A 72 -1.86 1.95 10.58
C ALA A 72 -2.97 2.98 10.27
N CYS A 73 -3.07 3.43 9.01
CA CYS A 73 -4.14 4.32 8.55
C CYS A 73 -5.52 3.71 8.78
N ARG A 74 -5.69 2.40 8.52
CA ARG A 74 -6.94 1.68 8.80
C ARG A 74 -7.29 1.70 10.30
N LYS A 75 -6.31 1.54 11.18
CA LYS A 75 -6.53 1.64 12.64
C LYS A 75 -6.90 3.06 13.05
N PHE A 76 -6.22 4.06 12.49
CA PHE A 76 -6.51 5.48 12.71
C PHE A 76 -7.94 5.84 12.29
N LEU A 77 -8.36 5.48 11.07
CA LEU A 77 -9.72 5.72 10.56
C LEU A 77 -10.81 4.97 11.36
N ARG A 78 -10.44 3.96 12.14
CA ARG A 78 -11.32 3.23 13.06
C ARG A 78 -11.26 3.76 14.49
N ASN A 79 -10.66 4.93 14.71
CA ASN A 79 -10.45 5.56 16.01
C ASN A 79 -9.70 4.67 17.02
N LYS A 80 -8.82 3.77 16.52
CA LYS A 80 -8.00 2.89 17.37
C LYS A 80 -6.58 3.41 17.60
N LEU A 81 -6.19 4.48 16.91
CA LEU A 81 -4.91 5.16 17.04
C LEU A 81 -5.15 6.66 17.05
N THR A 82 -4.38 7.39 17.85
CA THR A 82 -4.30 8.86 17.74
C THR A 82 -3.40 9.26 16.56
N SER A 83 -3.46 10.52 16.15
CA SER A 83 -2.59 11.05 15.08
C SER A 83 -1.11 10.86 15.41
N PHE A 84 -0.71 11.16 16.64
CA PHE A 84 0.66 10.96 17.12
C PHE A 84 1.08 9.48 17.09
N GLN A 85 0.20 8.58 17.50
CA GLN A 85 0.47 7.13 17.44
C GLN A 85 0.58 6.61 16.00
N LEU A 86 -0.18 7.19 15.07
CA LEU A 86 -0.08 6.86 13.65
C LEU A 86 1.29 7.25 13.09
N GLU A 87 1.72 8.50 13.31
CA GLU A 87 3.00 9.00 12.80
C GLU A 87 4.18 8.21 13.38
N THR A 88 4.17 7.96 14.69
CA THR A 88 5.20 7.17 15.37
C THR A 88 5.25 5.73 14.88
N TYR A 89 4.10 5.10 14.63
CA TYR A 89 4.03 3.77 14.03
C TYR A 89 4.66 3.76 12.63
N ILE A 90 4.26 4.69 11.76
CA ILE A 90 4.79 4.74 10.38
C ILE A 90 6.30 5.02 10.39
N ALA A 91 6.76 5.95 11.24
CA ALA A 91 8.18 6.29 11.36
C ALA A 91 9.04 5.11 11.86
N LYS A 92 8.47 4.19 12.64
CA LYS A 92 9.15 2.97 13.09
C LYS A 92 9.24 1.91 11.98
N HIS A 93 8.26 1.88 11.07
CA HIS A 93 8.13 0.87 10.00
C HIS A 93 8.75 1.35 8.68
N LEU A 94 10.08 1.43 8.65
CA LEU A 94 10.86 1.82 7.48
C LEU A 94 11.57 0.63 6.84
N SER A 95 11.75 0.70 5.52
CA SER A 95 12.52 -0.27 4.73
C SER A 95 13.71 0.41 4.06
N ILE A 96 14.86 -0.24 4.08
CA ILE A 96 16.09 0.29 3.46
C ILE A 96 15.93 0.27 1.94
N ILE A 97 16.25 1.39 1.28
CA ILE A 97 16.41 1.46 -0.17
C ILE A 97 17.80 0.92 -0.49
N ARG A 98 17.84 -0.16 -1.27
CA ARG A 98 19.10 -0.77 -1.73
C ARG A 98 19.29 -0.43 -3.21
N PRO A 99 20.01 0.66 -3.54
CA PRO A 99 20.34 0.96 -4.93
C PRO A 99 21.21 -0.16 -5.51
N ASN A 100 21.20 -0.32 -6.84
CA ASN A 100 22.08 -1.24 -7.57
C ASN A 100 21.95 -2.73 -7.19
N ARG A 101 20.71 -3.21 -6.98
CA ARG A 101 20.44 -4.65 -6.87
C ARG A 101 20.84 -5.35 -8.18
N THR A 102 21.86 -6.20 -8.11
CA THR A 102 22.31 -7.07 -9.22
C THR A 102 21.54 -8.38 -9.32
N PHE A 103 20.81 -8.76 -8.26
CA PHE A 103 20.03 -10.00 -8.24
C PHE A 103 18.92 -9.99 -9.29
N GLN A 104 18.98 -10.92 -10.24
CA GLN A 104 17.96 -11.05 -11.27
C GLN A 104 16.63 -11.53 -10.68
N ARG A 105 15.54 -10.86 -11.08
CA ARG A 105 14.19 -11.27 -10.68
C ARG A 105 13.84 -12.57 -11.38
N LYS A 106 13.60 -13.65 -10.62
CA LYS A 106 13.00 -14.88 -11.13
C LYS A 106 11.55 -14.61 -11.52
N ILE A 107 11.31 -14.38 -12.81
CA ILE A 107 9.95 -14.22 -13.34
C ILE A 107 9.31 -15.61 -13.38
N LYS A 108 8.24 -15.80 -12.62
CA LYS A 108 7.39 -16.99 -12.71
C LYS A 108 6.14 -16.62 -13.49
N SER A 109 5.73 -17.44 -14.46
CA SER A 109 4.41 -17.27 -15.06
C SER A 109 3.36 -17.45 -13.96
N LYS A 110 2.34 -16.58 -13.98
CA LYS A 110 1.18 -16.73 -13.10
C LYS A 110 0.01 -17.17 -13.94
N ALA A 111 -0.70 -18.20 -13.48
CA ALA A 111 -1.98 -18.59 -14.06
C ALA A 111 -3.02 -17.47 -13.82
N PRO A 112 -4.03 -17.34 -14.70
CA PRO A 112 -5.16 -16.45 -14.44
C PRO A 112 -5.84 -16.84 -13.12
N VAL A 113 -6.09 -15.85 -12.27
CA VAL A 113 -6.81 -16.06 -11.01
C VAL A 113 -8.30 -16.02 -11.34
N SER A 114 -9.01 -17.14 -11.13
CA SER A 114 -10.46 -17.21 -11.32
C SER A 114 -11.20 -16.49 -10.19
N PHE A 115 -12.46 -16.12 -10.45
CA PHE A 115 -13.36 -15.53 -9.44
C PHE A 115 -13.95 -16.57 -8.47
N THR A 116 -13.31 -17.73 -8.31
CA THR A 116 -13.78 -18.81 -7.43
C THR A 116 -13.95 -18.37 -5.98
N TYR A 117 -13.23 -17.34 -5.53
CA TYR A 117 -13.42 -16.71 -4.22
C TYR A 117 -14.84 -16.15 -3.98
N ARG A 118 -15.71 -16.09 -5.00
CA ARG A 118 -17.09 -15.61 -4.92
C ARG A 118 -18.15 -16.74 -4.90
N VAL A 119 -17.71 -17.99 -5.06
CA VAL A 119 -18.60 -19.16 -5.20
C VAL A 119 -18.87 -19.85 -3.86
N THR A 120 -18.11 -19.53 -2.82
CA THR A 120 -18.36 -19.94 -1.42
C THR A 120 -19.47 -19.12 -0.78
#